data_AF-A0A430SDZ7-F1
#
_entry.id   AF-A0A430SDZ7-F1
#
_cell.length_a   1.000
_cell.length_b   1.000
_cell.length_c   1.000
_cell.angle_alpha   90.00
_cell.angle_beta   90.00
_cell.angle_gamma   90.00
#
_symmetry.space_group_name_H-M   'P 1'
#
loop_
_entity.id
_entity.type
_entity.pdbx_description
1 polymer ?
#
loop_
_entity_poly.entity_id
_entity_poly.type
_entity_poly.pdbx_seq_one_letter_code
_entity_poly.pdbx_strand_id
1 'polypeptide(L)' 'MRFWFLLFLALLPPASAKGDGGYQVGRILALEAQRDVALVEVEGGRLEALLP' A
#
# COMPACT_ATOMS: atom_id res chain seq x y z
N MET A 1 -11.42 18.52 29.87
CA MET A 1 -10.26 17.71 29.40
C MET A 1 -10.52 16.89 28.14
N ARG A 2 -11.77 16.56 27.77
CA ARG A 2 -12.07 15.70 26.61
C ARG A 2 -12.04 16.41 25.24
N PHE A 3 -12.27 17.72 25.22
CA PHE A 3 -12.28 18.54 23.99
C PHE A 3 -10.91 18.66 23.31
N TRP A 4 -9.83 18.69 24.09
CA TRP A 4 -8.47 18.82 23.59
C TRP A 4 -8.01 17.59 22.80
N PHE A 5 -8.49 16.40 23.18
CA PHE A 5 -8.17 15.15 22.49
C PHE A 5 -8.78 15.08 21.08
N LEU A 6 -10.00 15.62 20.92
CA LEU A 6 -10.69 15.68 19.64
C LEU A 6 -10.03 16.70 18.70
N LEU A 7 -9.60 17.84 19.26
CA LEU A 7 -8.86 18.84 18.49
C LEU A 7 -7.51 18.28 18.01
N PHE A 8 -6.80 17.54 18.87
CA PHE A 8 -5.56 16.87 18.49
C PHE A 8 -5.80 15.85 17.37
N LEU A 9 -6.82 15.00 17.48
CA LEU A 9 -7.17 14.01 16.47
C LEU A 9 -7.56 14.65 15.12
N ALA A 10 -8.26 15.78 15.13
CA ALA A 10 -8.59 16.54 13.93
C ALA A 10 -7.37 17.25 13.29
N LEU A 11 -6.29 17.42 14.05
CA LEU A 11 -5.03 18.00 13.59
C LEU A 11 -4.01 16.93 13.14
N LEU A 12 -4.33 15.64 13.23
CA LEU A 12 -3.47 14.62 12.64
C LEU A 12 -3.53 14.73 11.11
N PRO A 13 -2.39 14.93 10.43
CA PRO A 13 -2.35 14.96 8.97
C PRO A 13 -2.82 13.61 8.41
N PRO A 14 -3.48 13.61 7.23
CA PRO A 14 -4.04 12.40 6.67
C PRO A 14 -2.93 11.38 6.47
N ALA A 15 -3.20 10.16 6.93
CA ALA A 15 -2.35 8.99 6.78
C ALA A 15 -1.78 8.96 5.35
N SER A 16 -0.47 9.21 5.25
CA SER A 16 0.24 9.13 3.97
C SER A 16 0.34 7.67 3.57
N ALA A 17 -0.70 7.15 2.92
CA ALA A 17 -0.56 6.01 2.02
C ALA A 17 0.09 6.50 0.73
N LYS A 18 1.31 7.04 0.86
CA LYS A 18 2.15 7.39 -0.27
C LYS A 18 3.15 6.26 -0.39
N GLY A 19 2.90 5.32 -1.31
CA GLY A 19 3.98 4.43 -1.73
C GLY A 19 5.15 5.30 -2.14
N ASP A 20 6.37 4.95 -1.72
CA ASP A 20 7.57 5.79 -1.82
C ASP A 20 7.97 6.20 -3.25
N GLY A 21 7.16 5.87 -4.27
CA GLY A 21 7.37 6.24 -5.66
C GLY A 21 8.53 5.49 -6.33
N GLY A 22 9.06 4.47 -5.67
CA GLY A 22 10.14 3.62 -6.17
C GLY A 22 9.64 2.33 -6.82
N TYR A 23 10.48 1.74 -7.66
CA TYR A 23 10.27 0.40 -8.19
C TYR A 23 10.88 -0.62 -7.24
N GLN A 24 10.13 -1.68 -6.96
CA GLN A 24 10.62 -2.83 -6.20
C GLN A 24 10.77 -4.02 -7.15
N VAL A 25 11.88 -4.75 -7.00
CA VAL A 25 12.13 -5.96 -7.78
C VAL A 25 11.64 -7.15 -6.97
N GLY A 26 10.76 -7.95 -7.56
CA GLY A 26 10.19 -9.13 -6.94
C GLY A 26 10.02 -10.29 -7.91
N ARG A 27 9.58 -11.44 -7.38
CA ARG A 27 9.30 -12.64 -8.15
C ARG A 27 7.80 -12.78 -8.40
N ILE A 28 7.39 -12.94 -9.65
CA ILE A 28 6.00 -13.24 -9.98
C ILE A 28 5.66 -14.65 -9.50
N LEU A 29 4.64 -14.75 -8.66
CA LEU A 29 4.10 -16.01 -8.15
C LEU A 29 2.91 -16.51 -8.97
N ALA A 30 2.02 -15.58 -9.38
CA ALA A 30 0.83 -15.90 -10.15
C ALA A 30 0.36 -14.68 -10.96
N LEU A 31 -0.42 -14.94 -12.02
CA LEU A 31 -1.06 -13.94 -12.87
C LEU A 31 -2.57 -14.15 -12.85
N GLU A 32 -3.32 -13.10 -12.53
CA GLU A 32 -4.79 -13.09 -12.51
C GLU A 32 -5.31 -12.19 -13.64
N ALA A 33 -5.42 -12.78 -14.83
CA ALA A 33 -5.81 -12.07 -16.05
C ALA A 33 -7.23 -11.47 -16.01
N GLN A 34 -8.11 -11.94 -15.12
CA GLN A 34 -9.46 -11.38 -14.97
C GLN A 34 -9.46 -10.01 -14.29
N ARG A 35 -8.53 -9.80 -13.36
CA ARG A 35 -8.39 -8.56 -12.59
C ARG A 35 -7.25 -7.68 -13.08
N ASP A 36 -6.47 -8.18 -14.05
CA ASP A 36 -5.27 -7.56 -14.58
C ASP A 36 -4.22 -7.30 -13.49
N VAL A 37 -4.01 -8.31 -12.65
CA VAL A 37 -3.11 -8.26 -11.48
C VAL A 37 -2.12 -9.42 -11.51
N ALA A 38 -0.88 -9.14 -11.14
CA ALA A 38 0.14 -10.11 -10.79
C ALA A 38 0.32 -10.19 -9.27
N LEU A 39 0.39 -11.42 -8.75
CA LEU A 39 0.82 -11.68 -7.38
C LEU A 39 2.35 -11.79 -7.38
N VAL A 40 3.01 -10.92 -6.63
CA VAL A 40 4.46 -10.77 -6.62
C VAL A 40 4.99 -10.96 -5.20
N GLU A 41 6.08 -11.70 -5.05
CA GLU A 41 6.85 -11.78 -3.82
C GLU A 41 7.98 -10.75 -3.83
N VAL A 42 8.00 -9.86 -2.85
CA VAL A 42 9.03 -8.83 -2.66
C VAL A 42 9.53 -8.92 -1.23
N GLU A 43 10.84 -9.11 -1.05
CA GLU A 43 11.49 -9.21 0.27
C GLU A 43 10.84 -10.21 1.24
N GLY A 44 10.25 -11.29 0.71
CA GLY A 44 9.53 -12.31 1.49
C GLY A 44 8.09 -11.94 1.87
N GLY A 45 7.62 -10.76 1.47
CA GLY A 45 6.22 -10.33 1.51
C GLY A 45 5.49 -10.61 0.19
N ARG A 46 4.17 -10.78 0.25
CA ARG A 46 3.31 -10.92 -0.95
C ARG A 46 2.60 -9.61 -1.22
N LEU A 47 2.66 -9.16 -2.48
CA LEU A 47 2.07 -7.93 -2.97
C LEU A 47 1.28 -8.21 -4.25
N GLU A 48 0.27 -7.37 -4.51
CA GLU A 48 -0.45 -7.33 -5.78
C GLU A 48 0.11 -6.18 -6.63
N ALA A 49 0.47 -6.47 -7.88
CA ALA A 49 0.95 -5.49 -8.85
C ALA A 49 -0.01 -5.46 -10.04
N LEU A 50 -0.40 -4.26 -10.48
CA LEU A 50 -1.21 -4.12 -11.70
C LEU A 50 -0.38 -4.49 -12.92
N LEU A 51 -1.01 -5.19 -13.86
CA LEU A 51 -0.45 -5.48 -15.17
C LEU A 51 -0.67 -4.29 -16.11
N PRO A 52 0.23 -4.09 -17.10
CA PRO A 52 0.14 -3.00 -18.08
C PRO A 52 -0.89 -3.22 -19.18
#